data_AF-A0A2T7EPI0-F1
#
_entry.id   AF-A0A2T7EPI0-F1
#
_cell.length_a   1.000
_cell.length_b   1.000
_cell.length_c   1.000
_cell.angle_alpha   90.00
_cell.angle_beta   90.00
_cell.angle_gamma   90.00
#
_symmetry.space_group_name_H-M   'P 1'
#
loop_
_entity.id
_entity.type
_entity.pdbx_description
1 polymer ?
#
loop_
_entity_poly.entity_id
_entity_poly.type
_entity_poly.pdbx_seq_one_letter_code
_entity_poly.pdbx_strand_id
1 'polypeptide(L)'
;MGVVMYLDTSNSFSPSRVATIIYGISDLFGQRGFELQPKDARLKSVMRSIICESVFDIFALFEVLHQLEVSLLNDKVNNGGSKVCLLVIDSISSLLAPIIGGKYPQGRSMMISVAVILKKLADEHNLSVLVTNHMVSAGNGAVKPALGESWKAVPHVRLMLSHECQNNICTATVLKHTLMASGRTAKFAAPS
;
A
#
# COMPACT_ATOMS: atom_id res chain seq x y z
N MET A 1 10.38 -9.33 14.97
CA MET A 1 9.84 -8.07 14.42
C MET A 1 9.14 -8.41 13.12
N GLY A 2 8.03 -7.74 12.79
CA GLY A 2 7.35 -7.94 11.51
C GLY A 2 8.10 -7.22 10.38
N VAL A 3 8.13 -7.83 9.20
CA VAL A 3 8.74 -7.27 7.99
C VAL A 3 7.65 -6.66 7.11
N VAL A 4 7.95 -5.53 6.48
CA VAL A 4 7.09 -4.87 5.49
C VAL A 4 7.68 -5.10 4.11
N MET A 5 6.87 -5.61 3.18
CA MET A 5 7.22 -5.69 1.78
C MET A 5 6.58 -4.53 1.03
N TYR A 6 7.39 -3.73 0.34
CA TYR A 6 6.97 -2.58 -0.46
C TYR A 6 7.28 -2.86 -1.93
N LEU A 7 6.24 -2.95 -2.75
CA LEU A 7 6.36 -3.08 -4.20
C LEU A 7 6.25 -1.69 -4.81
N ASP A 8 7.39 -1.19 -5.30
CA ASP A 8 7.48 0.10 -5.97
C ASP A 8 7.30 -0.08 -7.48
N THR A 9 6.19 0.42 -8.00
CA THR A 9 5.86 0.30 -9.42
C THR A 9 6.10 1.56 -10.22
N SER A 10 6.51 2.64 -9.56
CA SER A 10 6.70 3.96 -10.18
C SER A 10 8.01 4.65 -9.77
N ASN A 11 8.90 3.90 -9.12
CA ASN A 11 10.16 4.40 -8.54
C ASN A 11 9.92 5.57 -7.57
N SER A 12 8.83 5.50 -6.79
CA SER A 12 8.38 6.54 -5.87
C SER A 12 8.92 6.37 -4.45
N PHE A 13 9.54 5.23 -4.13
CA PHE A 13 10.02 4.95 -2.79
C PHE A 13 11.19 5.86 -2.42
N SER A 14 11.09 6.47 -1.23
CA SER A 14 12.07 7.44 -0.75
C SER A 14 12.51 7.09 0.68
N PRO A 15 13.73 6.55 0.85
CA PRO A 15 14.28 6.27 2.18
C PRO A 15 14.41 7.54 3.04
N SER A 16 14.69 8.69 2.42
CA SER A 16 14.79 9.97 3.14
C SER A 16 13.45 10.37 3.75
N ARG A 17 12.33 10.18 3.06
CA ARG A 17 10.99 10.42 3.62
C ARG A 17 10.69 9.51 4.82
N VAL A 18 11.11 8.25 4.78
CA VAL A 18 10.99 7.32 5.91
C VAL A 18 11.80 7.83 7.11
N ALA A 19 13.02 8.32 6.88
CA ALA A 19 13.85 8.91 7.93
C ALA A 19 13.16 10.14 8.55
N THR A 20 12.63 11.06 7.74
CA THR A 20 11.87 12.24 8.22
C THR A 20 10.68 11.83 9.09
N ILE A 21 9.93 10.80 8.68
CA ILE A 21 8.80 10.27 9.47
C ILE A 21 9.30 9.74 10.83
N ILE A 22 10.37 8.95 10.86
CA ILE A 22 10.92 8.38 12.10
C ILE A 22 11.44 9.48 13.04
N TYR A 23 12.12 10.50 12.49
CA TYR A 23 12.62 11.62 13.28
C TYR A 23 11.47 12.47 13.83
N GLY A 24 10.48 12.81 13.01
CA GLY A 24 9.29 13.55 13.45
C GLY A 24 8.46 12.82 14.51
N ILE A 25 8.29 11.50 14.36
CA ILE A 25 7.68 10.65 15.39
C ILE A 25 8.50 10.72 16.69
N SER A 26 9.82 10.60 16.60
CA SER A 26 10.67 10.62 17.79
C SER A 26 10.62 11.96 18.53
N ASP A 27 10.48 13.07 17.81
CA ASP A 27 10.32 14.39 18.43
C ASP A 27 8.95 14.58 19.08
N LEU A 28 7.89 13.98 18.51
CA LEU A 28 6.55 13.93 19.13
C LEU A 28 6.53 13.07 20.42
N PHE A 29 7.25 11.95 20.45
CA PHE A 29 7.28 11.02 21.59
C PHE A 29 8.39 11.32 22.62
N GLY A 30 9.44 12.05 22.24
CA GLY A 30 10.54 12.45 23.12
C GLY A 30 10.12 13.36 24.28
N GLN A 31 8.94 14.00 24.16
CA GLN A 31 8.29 14.76 25.23
C GLN A 31 7.72 13.87 26.37
N ARG A 32 7.71 12.53 26.23
CA ARG A 32 7.19 11.57 27.22
C ARG A 32 8.26 10.75 27.98
N GLY A 33 9.54 11.13 27.91
CA GLY A 33 10.58 10.59 28.80
C GLY A 33 10.99 9.13 28.54
N PHE A 34 10.74 8.57 27.36
CA PHE A 34 11.34 7.30 26.96
C PHE A 34 12.76 7.55 26.46
N GLU A 35 13.76 7.03 27.19
CA GLU A 35 15.17 7.02 26.78
C GLU A 35 15.29 6.38 25.38
N LEU A 36 15.55 7.22 24.39
CA LEU A 36 15.64 6.81 22.99
C LEU A 36 17.04 6.28 22.72
N GLN A 37 17.12 5.03 22.25
CA GLN A 37 18.23 4.55 21.43
C GLN A 37 18.67 5.64 20.44
N PRO A 38 19.97 5.70 20.05
CA PRO A 38 20.45 6.68 19.08
C PRO A 38 19.49 6.75 17.88
N LYS A 39 19.09 7.96 17.46
CA LYS A 39 18.11 8.14 16.35
C LYS A 39 18.49 7.31 15.12
N ASP A 40 19.80 7.16 14.87
CA ASP A 40 20.38 6.35 13.81
C ASP A 40 20.21 4.83 14.00
N ALA A 41 20.28 4.32 15.22
CA ALA A 41 20.09 2.90 15.52
C ALA A 41 18.65 2.46 15.24
N ARG A 42 17.68 3.30 15.60
CA ARG A 42 16.26 3.07 15.29
C ARG A 42 16.01 3.10 13.79
N LEU A 43 16.55 4.11 13.08
CA LEU A 43 16.44 4.19 11.63
C LEU A 43 16.99 2.93 10.95
N LYS A 44 18.19 2.48 11.33
CA LYS A 44 18.79 1.25 10.80
C LYS A 44 17.93 0.03 11.06
N SER A 45 17.34 -0.09 12.25
CA SER A 45 16.43 -1.20 12.58
C SER A 45 15.18 -1.19 11.70
N VAL A 46 14.55 -0.03 11.50
CA VAL A 46 13.33 0.09 10.68
C VAL A 46 13.65 -0.19 9.20
N MET A 47 14.73 0.39 8.68
CA MET A 47 15.15 0.18 7.29
C MET A 47 15.45 -1.30 7.00
N ARG A 48 16.04 -2.04 7.96
CA ARG A 48 16.26 -3.49 7.82
C ARG A 48 14.97 -4.31 7.83
N SER A 49 13.87 -3.76 8.35
CA SER A 49 12.56 -4.42 8.35
C SER A 49 11.70 -4.08 7.13
N ILE A 50 12.18 -3.25 6.20
CA ILE A 50 11.47 -2.89 4.97
C ILE A 50 12.21 -3.54 3.79
N ILE A 51 11.54 -4.47 3.11
CA ILE A 51 11.98 -5.05 1.84
C ILE A 51 11.33 -4.21 0.74
N CYS A 52 12.13 -3.55 -0.10
CA CYS A 52 11.64 -2.77 -1.23
C CYS A 52 12.02 -3.47 -2.53
N GLU A 53 11.04 -3.81 -3.34
CA GLU A 53 11.22 -4.42 -4.66
C GLU A 53 10.58 -3.56 -5.74
N SER A 54 11.30 -3.34 -6.83
CA SER A 54 10.79 -2.58 -7.96
C SER A 54 10.11 -3.52 -8.96
N VAL A 55 8.84 -3.26 -9.26
CA VAL A 55 7.99 -4.11 -10.12
C VAL A 55 7.37 -3.24 -11.20
N PHE A 56 7.74 -3.44 -12.46
CA PHE A 56 7.33 -2.53 -13.56
C PHE A 56 6.32 -3.12 -14.54
N ASP A 57 6.04 -4.42 -14.43
CA ASP A 57 5.04 -5.09 -15.26
C ASP A 57 4.19 -6.07 -14.44
N ILE A 58 3.07 -6.49 -15.03
CA ILE A 58 2.10 -7.34 -14.36
C ILE A 58 2.63 -8.76 -14.10
N PHE A 59 3.53 -9.26 -14.94
CA PHE A 59 4.06 -10.61 -14.81
C PHE A 59 5.09 -10.67 -13.68
N ALA A 60 5.96 -9.66 -13.59
CA ALA A 60 6.83 -9.46 -12.43
C ALA A 60 6.02 -9.37 -11.12
N LEU A 61 4.85 -8.70 -11.13
CA LEU A 61 3.97 -8.70 -9.97
C LEU A 61 3.48 -10.10 -9.61
N PHE A 62 3.05 -10.90 -10.60
CA PHE A 62 2.63 -12.29 -10.34
C PHE A 62 3.76 -13.14 -9.76
N GLU A 63 4.98 -13.03 -10.29
CA GLU A 63 6.14 -13.76 -9.78
C GLU A 63 6.43 -13.39 -8.32
N VAL A 64 6.47 -12.09 -8.00
CA VAL A 64 6.71 -11.62 -6.63
C VAL A 64 5.61 -12.07 -5.67
N LEU A 65 4.33 -11.98 -6.08
CA LEU A 65 3.22 -12.45 -5.25
C LEU A 65 3.27 -13.97 -5.03
N HIS A 66 3.68 -14.74 -6.03
CA HIS A 66 3.84 -16.18 -5.92
C HIS A 66 5.00 -16.55 -4.99
N GLN A 67 6.14 -15.89 -5.12
CA GLN A 67 7.30 -16.08 -4.23
C GLN A 67 6.97 -15.71 -2.78
N LEU A 68 6.18 -14.64 -2.59
CA LEU A 68 5.69 -14.24 -1.28
C LEU A 68 4.75 -15.31 -0.69
N GLU A 69 3.82 -15.84 -1.48
CA GLU A 69 2.93 -16.92 -1.05
C GLU A 69 3.72 -18.15 -0.58
N VAL A 70 4.69 -18.60 -1.39
CA VAL A 70 5.57 -19.73 -1.04
C VAL A 70 6.37 -19.44 0.24
N SER A 71 6.93 -18.23 0.37
CA SER A 71 7.65 -17.81 1.57
C SER A 71 6.76 -17.84 2.82
N LEU A 72 5.53 -17.35 2.72
CA LEU A 72 4.57 -17.35 3.82
C LEU A 72 4.06 -18.74 4.19
N LEU A 73 4.03 -19.69 3.23
CA LEU A 73 3.74 -21.10 3.52
C LEU A 73 4.91 -21.74 4.27
N ASN A 74 6.15 -21.47 3.85
CA ASN A 74 7.35 -22.01 4.50
C ASN A 74 7.54 -21.46 5.93
N ASP A 75 7.23 -20.19 6.16
CA ASP A 75 7.28 -19.56 7.50
C ASP A 75 6.27 -20.19 8.48
N LYS A 76 5.12 -20.68 8.00
CA LYS A 76 4.18 -21.44 8.85
C LYS A 76 4.79 -22.77 9.33
N VAL A 77 5.73 -23.33 8.57
CA VAL A 77 6.40 -24.61 8.86
C VAL A 77 7.65 -24.38 9.73
N ASN A 78 8.44 -23.35 9.42
CA ASN A 78 9.65 -22.97 10.16
C ASN A 78 9.38 -21.76 11.07
N ASN A 79 8.94 -22.03 12.29
CA ASN A 79 8.46 -21.06 13.29
C ASN A 79 9.54 -20.12 13.88
N GLY A 80 10.60 -19.78 13.14
CA GLY A 80 11.78 -19.03 13.63
C GLY A 80 12.16 -17.79 12.81
N GLY A 81 11.46 -17.47 11.71
CA GLY A 81 11.77 -16.35 10.81
C GLY A 81 11.05 -15.03 11.14
N SER A 82 11.51 -13.93 10.53
CA SER A 82 10.84 -12.62 10.61
C SER A 82 9.64 -12.60 9.65
N LYS A 83 8.43 -12.77 10.19
CA LYS A 83 7.20 -12.85 9.40
C LYS A 83 6.87 -11.53 8.68
N VAL A 84 6.54 -11.60 7.39
CA VAL A 84 5.97 -10.47 6.63
C VAL A 84 4.56 -10.17 7.14
N CYS A 85 4.32 -8.95 7.59
CA CYS A 85 3.04 -8.54 8.18
C CYS A 85 2.25 -7.54 7.34
N LEU A 86 2.92 -6.84 6.42
CA LEU A 86 2.31 -5.84 5.55
C LEU A 86 2.93 -5.93 4.15
N LEU A 87 2.05 -6.00 3.14
CA LEU A 87 2.38 -5.83 1.73
C LEU A 87 1.82 -4.49 1.25
N VAL A 88 2.68 -3.63 0.72
CA VAL A 88 2.31 -2.34 0.13
C VAL A 88 2.56 -2.41 -1.38
N ILE A 89 1.58 -2.02 -2.19
CA ILE A 89 1.71 -1.93 -3.65
C ILE A 89 1.44 -0.48 -4.07
N ASP A 90 2.48 0.23 -4.50
CA ASP A 90 2.39 1.63 -4.90
C ASP A 90 2.87 1.84 -6.34
N SER A 91 2.01 2.01 -7.34
CA SER A 91 0.56 1.79 -7.38
C SER A 91 0.21 0.54 -8.19
N ILE A 92 -0.90 -0.13 -7.91
CA ILE A 92 -1.32 -1.26 -8.76
C ILE A 92 -1.81 -0.79 -10.14
N SER A 93 -2.33 0.43 -10.21
CA SER A 93 -2.95 0.97 -11.42
C SER A 93 -1.97 1.30 -12.52
N SER A 94 -0.73 1.67 -12.19
CA SER A 94 0.34 1.87 -13.19
C SER A 94 0.69 0.57 -13.93
N LEU A 95 0.66 -0.57 -13.23
CA LEU A 95 0.91 -1.89 -13.85
C LEU A 95 -0.24 -2.35 -14.73
N LEU A 96 -1.47 -2.03 -14.33
CA LEU A 96 -2.69 -2.51 -14.99
C LEU A 96 -3.20 -1.58 -16.10
N ALA A 97 -2.91 -0.28 -16.04
CA ALA A 97 -3.41 0.71 -17.00
C ALA A 97 -3.07 0.38 -18.47
N PRO A 98 -1.84 -0.09 -18.81
CA PRO A 98 -1.51 -0.48 -20.19
C PRO A 98 -2.36 -1.65 -20.72
N ILE A 99 -2.91 -2.48 -19.82
CA ILE A 99 -3.54 -3.76 -20.17
C ILE A 99 -5.08 -3.65 -20.14
N ILE A 100 -5.64 -2.81 -19.27
CA ILE A 100 -7.09 -2.64 -19.10
C ILE A 100 -7.72 -1.74 -20.18
N GLY A 101 -6.94 -0.82 -20.76
CA GLY A 101 -7.45 0.13 -21.78
C GLY A 101 -7.69 -0.47 -23.16
N GLY A 102 -7.29 -1.72 -23.40
CA GLY A 102 -7.42 -2.39 -24.70
C GLY A 102 -8.84 -2.91 -24.99
N LYS A 103 -9.09 -3.25 -26.26
CA LYS A 103 -10.35 -3.90 -26.70
C LYS A 103 -10.56 -5.30 -26.09
N TYR A 104 -9.51 -5.92 -25.55
CA TYR A 104 -9.53 -7.32 -25.16
C TYR A 104 -9.83 -7.51 -23.66
N PRO A 105 -10.65 -8.51 -23.29
CA PRO A 105 -11.01 -8.78 -21.89
C PRO A 105 -9.84 -9.29 -21.04
N GLN A 106 -8.71 -9.66 -21.65
CA GLN A 106 -7.57 -10.29 -20.99
C GLN A 106 -7.00 -9.43 -19.85
N GLY A 107 -6.89 -8.12 -20.02
CA GLY A 107 -6.38 -7.23 -18.97
C GLY A 107 -7.28 -7.18 -17.73
N ARG A 108 -8.60 -7.27 -17.93
CA ARG A 108 -9.55 -7.36 -16.81
C ARG A 108 -9.44 -8.71 -16.11
N SER A 109 -9.25 -9.79 -16.85
CA SER A 109 -9.01 -11.12 -16.26
C SER A 109 -7.77 -11.11 -15.37
N MET A 110 -6.64 -10.58 -15.86
CA MET A 110 -5.40 -10.45 -15.08
C MET A 110 -5.60 -9.61 -13.82
N MET A 111 -6.31 -8.48 -13.92
CA MET A 111 -6.66 -7.67 -12.76
C MET A 111 -7.45 -8.47 -11.72
N ILE A 112 -8.44 -9.26 -12.13
CA ILE A 112 -9.21 -10.10 -11.21
C ILE A 112 -8.33 -11.20 -10.61
N SER A 113 -7.42 -11.80 -11.37
CA SER A 113 -6.46 -12.78 -10.83
C SER A 113 -5.58 -12.17 -9.74
N VAL A 114 -5.04 -10.96 -9.95
CA VAL A 114 -4.29 -10.25 -8.89
C VAL A 114 -5.18 -9.99 -7.68
N ALA A 115 -6.41 -9.52 -7.89
CA ALA A 115 -7.36 -9.30 -6.80
C ALA A 115 -7.61 -10.55 -5.94
N VAL A 116 -7.78 -11.71 -6.59
CA VAL A 116 -7.98 -12.99 -5.92
C VAL A 116 -6.76 -13.39 -5.12
N ILE A 117 -5.55 -13.28 -5.70
CA ILE A 117 -4.30 -13.59 -4.99
C ILE A 117 -4.12 -12.67 -3.77
N LEU A 118 -4.32 -11.36 -3.92
CA LEU A 118 -4.20 -10.42 -2.81
C LEU A 118 -5.20 -10.70 -1.68
N LYS A 119 -6.44 -11.08 -2.02
CA LYS A 119 -7.42 -11.51 -1.01
C LYS A 119 -6.99 -12.79 -0.30
N LYS A 120 -6.57 -13.79 -1.08
CA LYS A 120 -6.07 -15.05 -0.55
C LYS A 120 -4.92 -14.83 0.44
N LEU A 121 -3.94 -14.00 0.06
CA LEU A 121 -2.83 -13.63 0.92
C LEU A 121 -3.30 -12.96 2.22
N ALA A 122 -4.27 -12.04 2.12
CA ALA A 122 -4.79 -11.35 3.29
C ALA A 122 -5.51 -12.29 4.26
N ASP A 123 -6.42 -13.12 3.73
CA ASP A 123 -7.32 -13.95 4.53
C ASP A 123 -6.62 -15.22 5.07
N GLU A 124 -5.80 -15.90 4.24
CA GLU A 124 -5.18 -17.18 4.62
C GLU A 124 -3.87 -17.03 5.42
N HIS A 125 -3.15 -15.91 5.25
CA HIS A 125 -1.84 -15.71 5.88
C HIS A 125 -1.84 -14.65 7.00
N ASN A 126 -2.99 -14.02 7.28
CA ASN A 126 -3.11 -12.87 8.17
C ASN A 126 -2.14 -11.75 7.78
N LEU A 127 -2.02 -11.51 6.47
CA LEU A 127 -1.16 -10.47 5.90
C LEU A 127 -2.01 -9.21 5.68
N SER A 128 -1.56 -8.05 6.17
CA SER A 128 -2.20 -6.80 5.79
C SER A 128 -1.78 -6.43 4.37
N VAL A 129 -2.73 -6.09 3.50
CA VAL A 129 -2.45 -5.68 2.12
C VAL A 129 -2.95 -4.26 1.91
N LEU A 130 -2.04 -3.36 1.57
CA LEU A 130 -2.31 -1.97 1.21
C LEU A 130 -1.99 -1.76 -0.27
N VAL A 131 -2.94 -1.21 -1.00
CA VAL A 131 -2.79 -0.95 -2.43
C VAL A 131 -3.17 0.50 -2.71
N THR A 132 -2.33 1.22 -3.43
CA THR A 132 -2.67 2.55 -3.95
C THR A 132 -3.19 2.44 -5.38
N ASN A 133 -4.10 3.34 -5.73
CA ASN A 133 -4.74 3.40 -7.04
C ASN A 133 -4.87 4.86 -7.46
N HIS A 134 -4.55 5.14 -8.71
CA HIS A 134 -4.70 6.47 -9.28
C HIS A 134 -6.19 6.83 -9.49
N MET A 135 -6.42 8.13 -9.56
CA MET A 135 -7.70 8.72 -9.96
C MET A 135 -7.58 9.25 -11.39
N VAL A 136 -8.63 9.07 -12.20
CA VAL A 136 -8.71 9.51 -13.59
C VAL A 136 -9.95 10.37 -13.81
N SER A 137 -9.91 11.24 -14.82
CA SER A 137 -11.07 12.04 -15.21
C SER A 137 -12.19 11.14 -15.76
N ALA A 138 -13.42 11.38 -15.33
CA ALA A 138 -14.61 10.71 -15.83
C ALA A 138 -15.16 11.37 -17.10
N GLY A 139 -14.53 12.43 -17.62
CA GLY A 139 -14.94 13.15 -18.83
C GLY A 139 -16.02 14.22 -18.60
N ASN A 140 -16.68 14.21 -17.44
CA ASN A 140 -17.69 15.18 -17.01
C ASN A 140 -17.18 16.13 -15.90
N GLY A 141 -15.86 16.26 -15.76
CA GLY A 141 -15.23 17.01 -14.67
C GLY A 141 -15.17 16.27 -13.32
N ALA A 142 -15.85 15.13 -13.17
CA ALA A 142 -15.69 14.28 -11.99
C ALA A 142 -14.44 13.41 -12.07
N VAL A 143 -13.91 13.01 -10.92
CA VAL A 143 -12.81 12.05 -10.81
C VAL A 143 -13.34 10.67 -10.41
N LYS A 144 -12.74 9.61 -10.94
CA LYS A 144 -13.09 8.21 -10.64
C LYS A 144 -11.82 7.38 -10.45
N PRO A 145 -11.87 6.26 -9.70
CA PRO A 145 -10.72 5.36 -9.58
C PRO A 145 -10.36 4.74 -10.95
N ALA A 146 -9.06 4.63 -11.24
CA ALA A 146 -8.56 4.18 -12.54
C ALA A 146 -9.01 2.76 -12.92
N LEU A 147 -9.03 1.85 -11.94
CA LEU A 147 -9.39 0.43 -12.14
C LEU A 147 -10.90 0.17 -12.32
N GLY A 148 -11.75 1.19 -12.18
CA GLY A 148 -13.19 1.09 -12.45
C GLY A 148 -13.98 0.17 -11.49
N GLU A 149 -15.19 -0.20 -11.92
CA GLU A 149 -16.18 -0.90 -11.08
C GLU A 149 -15.75 -2.33 -10.72
N SER A 150 -15.05 -3.05 -11.61
CA SER A 150 -14.59 -4.42 -11.36
C SER A 150 -13.64 -4.53 -10.16
N TRP A 151 -12.84 -3.48 -9.89
CA TRP A 151 -11.94 -3.45 -8.72
C TRP A 151 -12.62 -2.96 -7.44
N LYS A 152 -13.72 -2.22 -7.57
CA LYS A 152 -14.39 -1.52 -6.46
C LYS A 152 -14.82 -2.44 -5.30
N ALA A 153 -15.19 -3.67 -5.64
CA ALA A 153 -15.63 -4.68 -4.66
C ALA A 153 -14.48 -5.43 -3.98
N VAL A 154 -13.26 -5.39 -4.56
CA VAL A 154 -12.10 -6.16 -4.12
C VAL A 154 -11.64 -5.77 -2.71
N PRO A 155 -11.23 -4.52 -2.44
CA PRO A 155 -10.71 -4.17 -1.12
C PRO A 155 -11.80 -4.19 -0.05
N HIS A 156 -11.43 -4.62 1.16
CA HIS A 156 -12.27 -4.59 2.34
C HIS A 156 -12.60 -3.15 2.76
N VAL A 157 -11.57 -2.29 2.74
CA VAL A 157 -11.64 -0.88 3.10
C VAL A 157 -11.18 -0.01 1.94
N ARG A 158 -11.87 1.10 1.69
CA ARG A 158 -11.50 2.09 0.66
C ARG A 158 -11.47 3.48 1.26
N LEU A 159 -10.34 4.15 1.09
CA LEU A 159 -10.14 5.54 1.46
C LEU A 159 -9.85 6.35 0.19
N MET A 160 -10.41 7.56 0.13
CA MET A 160 -10.10 8.54 -0.89
C MET A 160 -9.33 9.68 -0.26
N LEU A 161 -8.19 10.02 -0.82
CA LEU A 161 -7.39 11.16 -0.40
C LEU A 161 -7.62 12.31 -1.38
N SER A 162 -7.92 13.49 -0.85
CA SER A 162 -7.89 14.75 -1.59
C SER A 162 -6.92 15.71 -0.92
N HIS A 163 -6.26 16.55 -1.71
CA HIS A 163 -5.33 17.56 -1.22
C HIS A 163 -5.83 18.95 -1.63
N GLU A 164 -5.94 19.83 -0.63
CA GLU A 164 -6.28 21.23 -0.85
C GLU A 164 -4.98 22.04 -0.92
N CYS A 165 -4.56 22.40 -2.13
CA CYS A 165 -3.28 23.06 -2.39
C CYS A 165 -3.08 24.37 -1.60
N GLN A 166 -4.16 25.11 -1.33
CA GLN A 166 -4.08 26.40 -0.64
C GLN A 166 -3.64 26.29 0.82
N ASN A 167 -4.07 25.22 1.51
CA ASN A 167 -3.86 25.06 2.95
C ASN A 167 -2.85 23.96 3.29
N ASN A 168 -2.33 23.25 2.27
CA ASN A 168 -1.57 22.01 2.43
C ASN A 168 -2.27 20.97 3.35
N ILE A 169 -3.60 20.98 3.32
CA ILE A 169 -4.43 20.05 4.10
C ILE A 169 -4.86 18.91 3.19
N CYS A 170 -4.56 17.69 3.63
CA CYS A 170 -5.10 16.48 3.06
C CYS A 170 -6.40 16.11 3.77
N THR A 171 -7.39 15.65 3.01
CA THR A 171 -8.63 15.08 3.54
C THR A 171 -8.71 13.61 3.13
N ALA A 172 -8.83 12.72 4.11
CA ALA A 172 -9.15 11.32 3.90
C ALA A 172 -10.66 11.12 4.06
N THR A 173 -11.30 10.51 3.07
CA THR A 173 -12.74 10.17 3.07
C THR A 173 -12.92 8.67 3.00
N VAL A 174 -13.75 8.10 3.89
CA VAL A 174 -14.09 6.68 3.87
C VAL A 174 -15.12 6.41 2.77
N LEU A 175 -14.78 5.60 1.77
CA LEU A 175 -15.69 5.20 0.70
C LEU A 175 -16.35 3.83 0.94
N LYS A 176 -15.65 2.95 1.66
CA LYS A 176 -16.14 1.62 2.06
C LYS A 176 -15.40 1.19 3.31
N HIS A 177 -16.13 0.74 4.32
CA HIS A 177 -15.58 0.12 5.52
C HIS A 177 -16.66 -0.81 6.10
N THR A 178 -16.26 -1.88 6.77
CA THR A 178 -17.20 -2.84 7.38
C THR A 178 -17.87 -2.29 8.63
N LEU A 179 -17.14 -1.49 9.43
CA LEU A 179 -17.60 -0.95 10.72
C LEU A 179 -17.88 0.56 10.74
N MET A 180 -17.54 1.30 9.68
CA MET A 180 -17.63 2.77 9.66
C MET A 180 -18.56 3.21 8.54
N ALA A 181 -19.39 4.22 8.81
CA ALA A 181 -20.25 4.82 7.81
C ALA A 181 -19.43 5.45 6.67
N SER A 182 -19.88 5.23 5.44
CA SER A 182 -19.32 5.89 4.26
C SER A 182 -19.52 7.41 4.35
N GLY A 183 -18.58 8.18 3.81
CA GLY A 183 -18.62 9.65 3.81
C GLY A 183 -17.98 10.31 5.03
N ARG A 184 -17.53 9.54 6.03
CA ARG A 184 -16.72 10.11 7.14
C ARG A 184 -15.42 10.67 6.60
N THR A 185 -15.08 11.88 7.03
CA THR A 185 -13.87 12.59 6.61
C THR A 185 -12.95 12.88 7.79
N ALA A 186 -11.65 12.89 7.54
CA ALA A 186 -10.64 13.34 8.48
C ALA A 186 -9.64 14.23 7.75
N LYS A 187 -9.35 15.41 8.32
CA LYS A 187 -8.37 16.35 7.79
C LYS A 187 -7.04 16.17 8.51
N PHE A 188 -5.93 16.20 7.77
CA PHE A 188 -4.59 16.09 8.31
C PHE A 188 -3.60 16.88 7.44
N ALA A 189 -2.50 17.34 8.05
CA ALA A 189 -1.40 17.94 7.31
C ALA A 189 -0.42 16.84 6.87
N ALA A 190 0.05 16.88 5.63
CA ALA A 190 1.15 16.04 5.20
C ALA A 190 2.48 16.71 5.61
N PRO A 191 3.40 15.99 6.27
CA PRO A 191 4.74 16.50 6.53
C PRO A 191 5.43 16.78 5.20
N SER A 192 5.94 18.00 5.05
CA SER A 192 6.77 18.45 3.92
C SER A 192 8.15 17.78 3.94
#